data_AF-A0AAD1RFF1-F1
#
_entry.id   AF-A0AAD1RFF1-F1
#
_cell.length_a   1.000
_cell.length_b   1.000
_cell.length_c   1.000
_cell.angle_alpha   90.00
_cell.angle_beta   90.00
_cell.angle_gamma   90.00
#
_symmetry.space_group_name_H-M   'P 1'
#
loop_
_entity.id
_entity.type
_entity.pdbx_description
1 polymer ?
#
loop_
_entity_poly.entity_id
_entity_poly.type
_entity_poly.pdbx_seq_one_letter_code
_entity_poly.pdbx_strand_id
1 'polypeptide(L)'
;KPFVERMTTELREYFLTNTTGEVSDYTVWSAHKAVMRGQFIKQSAYIKRRHQTTLLDCHKQIAIATAQNKKTPTPALADKLRDLYQDLNNLNAQKNKYFLHRLKATTYHHSGKASKYLANRLRTKQAANRIPYIIGHTGDKLMNPMDIVQEFAHFYKQLYNLDSSGGATAPDTQAICNYL
;
A
#
# COMPACT_ATOMS: atom_id res chain seq x y z
N LYS A 1 -30.23 -18.74 -12.62
CA LYS A 1 -29.57 -19.34 -11.45
C LYS A 1 -28.70 -18.30 -10.75
N PRO A 2 -28.77 -18.16 -9.41
CA PRO A 2 -27.79 -17.45 -8.60
C PRO A 2 -26.35 -17.83 -8.98
N PHE A 3 -25.41 -16.89 -8.90
CA PHE A 3 -24.00 -17.13 -9.21
C PHE A 3 -23.41 -18.26 -8.36
N VAL A 4 -23.75 -18.29 -7.07
CA VAL A 4 -23.28 -19.28 -6.11
C VAL A 4 -23.65 -20.70 -6.53
N GLU A 5 -24.89 -20.93 -6.94
CA GLU A 5 -25.35 -22.25 -7.39
C GLU A 5 -24.55 -22.76 -8.59
N ARG A 6 -24.33 -21.90 -9.60
CA ARG A 6 -23.52 -22.27 -10.77
C ARG A 6 -22.11 -22.67 -10.36
N MET A 7 -21.46 -21.88 -9.51
CA MET A 7 -20.11 -22.17 -9.03
C MET A 7 -20.07 -23.47 -8.24
N THR A 8 -21.07 -23.74 -7.39
CA THR A 8 -21.12 -24.99 -6.63
C THR A 8 -21.31 -26.22 -7.52
N THR A 9 -22.09 -26.10 -8.60
CA THR A 9 -22.26 -27.16 -9.58
C THR A 9 -20.96 -27.41 -10.35
N GLU A 10 -20.36 -26.36 -10.91
CA GLU A 10 -19.10 -26.46 -11.65
C GLU A 10 -17.96 -27.02 -10.79
N LEU A 11 -17.91 -26.65 -9.51
CA LEU A 11 -16.91 -27.18 -8.57
C LEU A 11 -17.11 -28.68 -8.31
N ARG A 12 -18.36 -29.13 -8.14
CA ARG A 12 -18.68 -30.55 -7.95
C ARG A 12 -18.32 -31.36 -9.19
N GLU A 13 -18.68 -30.85 -10.37
CA GLU A 13 -18.35 -31.49 -11.65
C GLU A 13 -16.84 -31.59 -11.86
N TYR A 14 -16.08 -30.56 -11.49
CA TYR A 14 -14.62 -30.57 -11.58
C TYR A 14 -14.01 -31.70 -10.74
N PHE A 15 -14.37 -31.82 -9.45
CA PHE A 15 -13.80 -32.86 -8.60
C PHE A 15 -14.30 -34.26 -8.97
N LEU A 16 -15.55 -34.40 -9.39
CA LEU A 16 -16.09 -35.68 -9.87
C LEU A 16 -15.29 -36.23 -11.07
N THR A 17 -14.84 -35.34 -11.95
CA THR A 17 -14.16 -35.72 -13.21
C THR A 17 -12.65 -35.86 -13.08
N ASN A 18 -12.01 -35.14 -12.14
CA ASN A 18 -10.55 -35.06 -12.05
C ASN A 18 -9.95 -35.87 -10.89
N THR A 19 -10.76 -36.46 -10.01
CA THR A 19 -10.29 -37.35 -8.93
C THR A 19 -10.30 -38.81 -9.40
N THR A 20 -9.47 -39.13 -10.40
CA THR A 20 -9.30 -40.50 -10.95
C THR A 20 -8.13 -41.27 -10.32
N GLY A 21 -7.38 -40.67 -9.40
CA GLY A 21 -6.23 -41.30 -8.72
C GLY A 21 -4.94 -41.35 -9.56
N GLU A 22 -5.02 -41.12 -10.87
CA GLU A 22 -3.87 -41.04 -11.78
C GLU A 22 -3.05 -39.74 -11.60
N VAL A 23 -3.70 -38.68 -11.15
CA VAL A 23 -3.12 -37.34 -10.99
C VAL A 23 -2.97 -37.03 -9.50
N SER A 24 -1.81 -36.49 -9.11
CA SER A 24 -1.58 -36.05 -7.72
C SER A 24 -2.63 -35.04 -7.25
N ASP A 25 -3.10 -35.20 -6.01
CA ASP A 25 -4.04 -34.29 -5.35
C ASP A 25 -3.58 -32.82 -5.39
N TYR A 26 -2.25 -32.58 -5.34
CA TYR A 26 -1.70 -31.23 -5.45
C TYR A 26 -1.99 -30.59 -6.82
N THR A 27 -1.89 -31.38 -7.89
CA THR A 27 -2.14 -30.94 -9.26
C THR A 27 -3.63 -30.71 -9.48
N VAL A 28 -4.48 -31.63 -9.02
CA VAL A 28 -5.95 -31.46 -9.02
C VAL A 28 -6.31 -30.18 -8.26
N TRP A 29 -5.70 -29.96 -7.09
CA TRP A 29 -5.99 -28.75 -6.31
C TRP A 29 -5.54 -27.47 -7.04
N SER A 30 -4.36 -27.49 -7.65
CA SER A 30 -3.82 -26.34 -8.37
C SER A 30 -4.65 -26.00 -9.62
N ALA A 31 -5.08 -27.01 -10.36
CA ALA A 31 -5.95 -26.85 -11.52
C ALA A 31 -7.36 -26.38 -11.14
N HIS A 32 -7.95 -26.88 -10.04
CA HIS A 32 -9.25 -26.37 -9.57
C HIS A 32 -9.20 -24.85 -9.32
N LYS A 33 -8.13 -24.34 -8.70
CA LYS A 33 -7.97 -22.91 -8.41
C LYS A 33 -7.91 -22.10 -9.71
N ALA A 34 -7.27 -22.63 -10.76
CA ALA A 34 -7.21 -21.99 -12.06
C ALA A 34 -8.60 -21.92 -12.73
N VAL A 35 -9.36 -23.01 -12.70
CA VAL A 35 -10.74 -23.07 -13.22
C VAL A 35 -11.63 -22.04 -12.51
N MET A 36 -11.60 -22.03 -11.17
CA MET A 36 -12.39 -21.10 -10.37
C MET A 36 -12.03 -19.63 -10.66
N ARG A 37 -10.74 -19.32 -10.80
CA ARG A 37 -10.29 -17.98 -11.22
C ARG A 37 -10.84 -17.60 -12.59
N GLY A 38 -10.81 -18.51 -13.56
CA GLY A 38 -11.39 -18.30 -14.89
C GLY A 38 -12.87 -17.94 -14.82
N GLN A 39 -13.65 -18.65 -13.99
CA GLN A 39 -15.06 -18.39 -13.80
C GLN A 39 -15.33 -17.04 -13.12
N PHE A 40 -14.54 -16.68 -12.09
CA PHE A 40 -14.63 -15.35 -11.46
C PHE A 40 -14.29 -14.22 -12.44
N ILE A 41 -13.28 -14.41 -13.30
CA ILE A 41 -12.91 -13.44 -14.34
C ILE A 41 -14.05 -13.29 -15.34
N LYS A 42 -14.63 -14.40 -15.83
CA LYS A 42 -15.78 -14.40 -16.75
C LYS A 42 -16.98 -13.67 -16.17
N GLN A 43 -17.34 -13.95 -14.92
CA GLN A 43 -18.44 -13.28 -14.23
C GLN A 43 -18.16 -11.78 -14.04
N SER A 44 -16.94 -11.42 -13.64
CA SER A 44 -16.54 -10.02 -13.45
C SER A 44 -16.60 -9.24 -14.77
N ALA A 45 -16.15 -9.85 -15.87
CA ALA A 45 -16.24 -9.27 -17.20
C ALA A 45 -17.70 -9.06 -17.64
N TYR A 46 -18.57 -10.04 -17.38
CA TYR A 46 -20.00 -9.93 -17.64
C TYR A 46 -20.63 -8.76 -16.86
N ILE A 47 -20.38 -8.68 -15.54
CA ILE A 47 -20.90 -7.59 -14.69
C ILE A 47 -20.42 -6.22 -15.21
N LYS A 48 -19.12 -6.10 -15.54
CA LYS A 48 -18.54 -4.87 -16.08
C LYS A 48 -19.22 -4.45 -17.39
N ARG A 49 -19.39 -5.38 -18.33
CA ARG A 49 -20.07 -5.12 -19.60
C ARG A 49 -21.51 -4.68 -19.38
N ARG A 50 -22.27 -5.43 -18.55
CA ARG A 50 -23.66 -5.10 -18.21
C ARG A 50 -23.78 -3.69 -17.62
N HIS A 51 -22.94 -3.35 -16.64
CA HIS A 51 -22.93 -2.01 -16.05
C HIS A 51 -22.63 -0.93 -17.10
N GLN A 52 -21.67 -1.15 -17.99
CA GLN A 52 -21.34 -0.21 -19.05
C GLN A 52 -22.49 -0.04 -20.05
N THR A 53 -23.15 -1.12 -20.44
CA THR A 53 -24.34 -1.06 -21.31
C THR A 53 -25.48 -0.30 -20.65
N THR A 54 -25.79 -0.57 -19.38
CA THR A 54 -26.83 0.14 -18.63
C THR A 54 -26.52 1.64 -18.49
N LEU A 55 -25.26 1.99 -18.24
CA LEU A 55 -24.83 3.38 -18.15
C LEU A 55 -24.99 4.11 -19.50
N LEU A 56 -24.59 3.48 -20.60
CA LEU A 56 -24.77 4.04 -21.95
C LEU A 56 -26.24 4.21 -22.30
N ASP A 57 -27.08 3.25 -21.95
CA ASP A 57 -28.53 3.34 -22.18
C ASP A 57 -29.15 4.49 -21.39
N CYS A 58 -28.82 4.61 -20.09
CA CYS A 58 -29.27 5.72 -19.25
C CYS A 58 -28.89 7.09 -19.83
N HIS A 59 -27.64 7.25 -20.30
CA HIS A 59 -27.22 8.48 -20.97
C HIS A 59 -28.00 8.76 -22.26
N LYS A 60 -28.27 7.74 -23.08
CA LYS A 60 -29.09 7.90 -24.29
C LYS A 60 -30.51 8.34 -23.94
N GLN A 61 -31.12 7.73 -22.93
CA GLN A 61 -32.46 8.09 -22.48
C GLN A 61 -32.51 9.54 -21.96
N ILE A 62 -31.51 9.98 -21.20
CA ILE A 62 -31.38 11.38 -20.76
C ILE A 62 -31.24 12.31 -21.97
N ALA A 63 -30.41 11.98 -22.96
CA ALA A 63 -30.24 12.81 -24.16
C ALA A 63 -31.56 12.96 -24.96
N ILE A 64 -32.33 11.88 -25.10
CA ILE A 64 -33.64 11.91 -25.77
C ILE A 64 -34.64 12.74 -24.97
N ALA A 65 -34.77 12.47 -23.66
CA ALA A 65 -35.73 13.16 -22.80
C ALA A 65 -35.41 14.66 -22.66
N THR A 66 -34.13 15.05 -22.61
CA THR A 66 -33.72 16.46 -22.60
C THR A 66 -34.03 17.16 -23.92
N ALA A 67 -33.82 16.50 -25.07
CA ALA A 67 -34.18 17.05 -26.37
C ALA A 67 -35.71 17.24 -26.51
N GLN A 68 -36.50 16.28 -26.02
CA GLN A 68 -37.96 16.39 -25.98
C GLN A 68 -38.41 17.53 -25.06
N ASN A 69 -37.78 17.68 -23.88
CA ASN A 69 -38.16 18.71 -22.92
C ASN A 69 -37.83 20.12 -23.39
N LYS A 70 -36.76 20.27 -24.19
CA LYS A 70 -36.44 21.55 -24.85
C LYS A 70 -37.49 21.95 -25.89
N LYS A 71 -38.08 20.97 -26.61
CA LYS A 71 -39.10 21.24 -27.64
C LYS A 71 -40.48 21.46 -27.04
N THR A 72 -40.85 20.66 -26.05
CA THR A 72 -42.18 20.68 -25.42
C THR A 72 -42.02 20.47 -23.92
N PRO A 73 -41.82 21.55 -23.14
CA PRO A 73 -41.68 21.46 -21.70
C PRO A 73 -42.99 20.95 -21.09
N THR A 74 -42.94 19.81 -20.41
CA THR A 74 -44.10 19.20 -19.73
C THR A 74 -43.69 18.73 -18.34
N PRO A 75 -44.51 18.93 -17.29
CA PRO A 75 -44.18 18.49 -15.92
C PRO A 75 -43.80 17.00 -15.84
N ALA A 76 -44.57 16.13 -16.50
CA ALA A 76 -44.28 14.70 -16.55
C ALA A 76 -42.90 14.35 -17.15
N LEU A 77 -42.41 15.16 -18.08
CA LEU A 77 -41.10 14.95 -18.70
C LEU A 77 -39.96 15.44 -17.81
N ALA A 78 -40.20 16.49 -17.02
CA ALA A 78 -39.28 16.94 -15.99
C ALA A 78 -39.14 15.90 -14.87
N ASP A 79 -40.24 15.28 -14.43
CA ASP A 79 -40.22 14.19 -13.44
C ASP A 79 -39.44 12.98 -13.97
N LYS A 80 -39.71 12.57 -15.22
CA LYS A 80 -38.96 11.49 -15.87
C LYS A 80 -37.46 11.77 -15.97
N LEU A 81 -37.07 13.01 -16.26
CA LEU A 81 -35.66 13.40 -16.28
C LEU A 81 -35.03 13.30 -14.89
N ARG A 82 -35.74 13.74 -13.85
CA ARG A 82 -35.29 13.64 -12.46
C ARG A 82 -35.02 12.19 -12.08
N ASP A 83 -35.94 11.29 -12.42
CA ASP A 83 -35.81 9.86 -12.13
C ASP A 83 -34.61 9.25 -12.88
N LEU A 84 -34.41 9.60 -14.16
CA LEU A 84 -33.24 9.15 -14.92
C LEU A 84 -31.91 9.66 -14.33
N TYR A 85 -31.86 10.90 -13.85
CA TYR A 85 -30.67 11.42 -13.15
C TYR A 85 -30.44 10.71 -11.83
N GLN A 86 -31.49 10.35 -11.10
CA GLN A 86 -31.39 9.57 -9.88
C GLN A 86 -30.83 8.16 -10.16
N ASP A 87 -31.29 7.50 -11.22
CA ASP A 87 -30.76 6.21 -11.66
C ASP A 87 -29.29 6.28 -12.06
N LEU A 88 -28.90 7.32 -12.80
CA LEU A 88 -27.50 7.59 -13.14
C LEU A 88 -26.66 7.75 -11.87
N ASN A 89 -27.13 8.54 -10.91
CA ASN A 89 -26.44 8.74 -9.64
C ASN A 89 -26.30 7.44 -8.86
N ASN A 90 -27.33 6.59 -8.85
CA ASN A 90 -27.28 5.27 -8.21
C ASN A 90 -26.23 4.36 -8.87
N LEU A 91 -26.13 4.32 -10.20
CA LEU A 91 -25.10 3.58 -10.93
C LEU A 91 -23.70 4.08 -10.58
N ASN A 92 -23.49 5.40 -10.58
CA ASN A 92 -22.21 5.99 -10.20
C ASN A 92 -21.86 5.72 -8.72
N ALA A 93 -22.84 5.79 -7.82
CA ALA A 93 -22.65 5.45 -6.42
C ALA A 93 -22.21 4.00 -6.24
N GLN A 94 -22.79 3.05 -6.98
CA GLN A 94 -22.36 1.64 -6.95
C GLN A 94 -20.89 1.49 -7.39
N LYS A 95 -20.49 2.16 -8.48
CA LYS A 95 -19.10 2.17 -8.96
C LYS A 95 -18.14 2.79 -7.93
N ASN A 96 -18.54 3.90 -7.31
CA ASN A 96 -17.76 4.58 -6.29
C ASN A 96 -17.58 3.70 -5.04
N LYS A 97 -18.64 2.99 -4.61
CA LYS A 97 -18.54 2.00 -3.51
C LYS A 97 -17.50 0.91 -3.81
N TYR A 98 -17.48 0.38 -5.04
CA TYR A 98 -16.47 -0.59 -5.47
C TYR A 98 -15.04 -0.02 -5.39
N PHE A 99 -14.81 1.19 -5.90
CA PHE A 99 -13.50 1.82 -5.82
C PHE A 99 -13.07 2.11 -4.39
N LEU A 100 -13.99 2.56 -3.54
CA LEU A 100 -13.72 2.81 -2.13
C LEU A 100 -13.34 1.52 -1.39
N HIS A 101 -14.02 0.41 -1.68
CA HIS A 101 -13.64 -0.89 -1.13
C HIS A 101 -12.25 -1.33 -1.61
N ARG A 102 -11.96 -1.17 -2.90
CA ARG A 102 -10.63 -1.49 -3.47
C ARG A 102 -9.53 -0.61 -2.86
N LEU A 103 -9.80 0.67 -2.66
CA LEU A 103 -8.90 1.60 -2.00
C LEU A 103 -8.64 1.14 -0.56
N LYS A 104 -9.68 0.85 0.22
CA LYS A 104 -9.54 0.32 1.59
C LYS A 104 -8.69 -0.95 1.65
N ALA A 105 -8.96 -1.91 0.77
CA ALA A 105 -8.19 -3.15 0.69
C ALA A 105 -6.72 -2.88 0.34
N THR A 106 -6.47 -1.96 -0.59
CA THR A 106 -5.12 -1.53 -0.96
C THR A 106 -4.44 -0.87 0.23
N THR A 107 -5.07 0.12 0.85
CA THR A 107 -4.54 0.82 2.02
C THR A 107 -4.24 -0.16 3.15
N TYR A 108 -5.14 -1.11 3.47
CA TYR A 108 -4.89 -2.14 4.49
C TYR A 108 -3.65 -2.99 4.17
N HIS A 109 -3.49 -3.42 2.92
CA HIS A 109 -2.32 -4.20 2.52
C HIS A 109 -1.00 -3.40 2.63
N HIS A 110 -1.09 -2.07 2.53
CA HIS A 110 0.05 -1.15 2.60
C HIS A 110 0.20 -0.44 3.95
N SER A 111 -0.74 -0.54 4.89
CA SER A 111 -0.74 0.26 6.14
C SER A 111 0.17 -0.33 7.20
N GLY A 112 0.23 -1.66 7.32
CA GLY A 112 1.16 -2.36 8.23
C GLY A 112 2.60 -2.39 7.70
N LYS A 113 2.79 -2.03 6.44
CA LYS A 113 4.11 -1.82 5.84
C LYS A 113 4.36 -0.33 5.94
N ALA A 114 5.11 0.14 6.93
CA ALA A 114 5.75 1.45 6.89
C ALA A 114 6.38 1.59 5.50
N SER A 115 5.65 2.21 4.58
CA SER A 115 5.75 1.94 3.15
C SER A 115 7.20 2.11 2.76
N LYS A 116 7.74 1.28 1.88
CA LYS A 116 9.15 1.31 1.42
C LYS A 116 9.84 2.68 1.49
N TYR A 117 9.12 3.76 1.16
CA TYR A 117 9.46 5.16 1.41
C TYR A 117 9.85 5.55 2.85
N LEU A 118 9.07 5.24 3.88
CA LEU A 118 9.41 5.50 5.28
C LEU A 118 10.64 4.70 5.72
N ALA A 119 10.71 3.40 5.36
CA ALA A 119 11.90 2.59 5.63
C ALA A 119 13.16 3.15 4.94
N ASN A 120 13.02 3.60 3.68
CA ASN A 120 14.09 4.27 2.95
C ASN A 120 14.46 5.60 3.60
N ARG A 121 13.48 6.40 4.03
CA ARG A 121 13.72 7.68 4.71
C ARG A 121 14.41 7.51 6.06
N LEU A 122 14.07 6.46 6.80
CA LEU A 122 14.78 6.10 8.04
C LEU A 122 16.22 5.69 7.75
N ARG A 123 16.45 4.83 6.74
CA ARG A 123 17.79 4.44 6.31
C ARG A 123 18.65 5.61 5.85
N THR A 124 18.10 6.53 5.04
CA THR A 124 18.84 7.71 4.59
C THR A 124 19.14 8.66 5.75
N LYS A 125 18.19 8.86 6.68
CA LYS A 125 18.46 9.62 7.91
C LYS A 125 19.55 8.98 8.76
N GLN A 126 19.51 7.66 8.96
CA GLN A 126 20.54 6.93 9.71
C GLN A 126 21.92 7.04 9.03
N ALA A 127 21.98 6.91 7.70
CA ALA A 127 23.22 7.05 6.95
C ALA A 127 23.79 8.47 6.99
N ALA A 128 22.93 9.50 6.88
CA ALA A 128 23.34 10.90 6.97
C ALA A 128 23.84 11.30 8.37
N ASN A 129 23.22 10.74 9.42
CA ASN A 129 23.60 11.00 10.81
C ASN A 129 24.77 10.14 11.28
N ARG A 130 25.22 9.16 10.50
CA ARG A 130 26.34 8.29 10.87
C ARG A 130 27.64 9.07 10.76
N ILE A 131 28.32 9.26 11.89
CA ILE A 131 29.66 9.86 11.93
C ILE A 131 30.68 8.72 11.65
N PRO A 132 31.38 8.72 10.49
CA PRO A 132 32.25 7.62 10.12
C PRO A 132 33.67 7.73 10.73
N TYR A 133 34.12 8.95 11.01
CA TYR A 133 35.42 9.26 11.59
C TYR A 133 35.35 10.65 12.22
N ILE A 134 36.31 10.97 13.10
CA ILE A 134 36.60 12.33 13.55
C ILE A 134 37.95 12.79 13.02
N ILE A 135 38.19 14.09 13.01
CA ILE A 135 39.49 14.68 12.67
C ILE A 135 40.17 15.04 13.98
N GLY A 136 41.35 14.49 14.23
CA GLY A 136 42.14 14.78 15.43
C GLY A 136 42.88 16.11 15.36
N HIS A 137 43.50 16.51 16.46
CA HIS A 137 44.30 17.74 16.59
C HIS A 137 45.50 17.78 15.63
N THR A 138 46.00 16.62 15.20
CA THR A 138 47.08 16.48 14.20
C THR A 138 46.58 16.60 12.75
N GLY A 139 45.27 16.66 12.53
CA GLY A 139 44.65 16.65 11.20
C GLY A 139 44.39 15.25 10.63
N ASP A 140 44.71 14.19 11.36
CA ASP A 140 44.49 12.80 10.93
C ASP A 140 43.03 12.34 11.10
N LYS A 141 42.59 11.42 10.24
CA LYS A 141 41.25 10.82 10.33
C LYS A 141 41.27 9.62 11.28
N LEU A 142 40.59 9.75 12.41
CA LEU A 142 40.50 8.71 13.44
C LEU A 142 39.19 7.94 13.30
N MET A 143 39.30 6.63 13.09
CA MET A 143 38.17 5.70 12.97
C MET A 143 38.15 4.62 14.08
N ASN A 144 39.30 4.37 14.71
CA ASN A 144 39.43 3.42 15.80
C ASN A 144 38.85 4.03 17.10
N PRO A 145 37.95 3.33 17.81
CA PRO A 145 37.34 3.84 19.04
C PRO A 145 38.34 4.31 20.09
N MET A 146 39.47 3.62 20.27
CA MET A 146 40.47 3.97 21.29
C MET A 146 41.14 5.32 21.00
N ASP A 147 41.52 5.54 19.75
CA ASP A 147 42.16 6.78 19.30
C ASP A 147 41.19 7.96 19.39
N ILE A 148 39.90 7.70 19.09
CA ILE A 148 38.82 8.67 19.24
C ILE A 148 38.65 9.11 20.69
N VAL A 149 38.66 8.16 21.64
CA VAL A 149 38.53 8.46 23.07
C VAL A 149 39.71 9.28 23.58
N GLN A 150 40.92 8.95 23.17
CA GLN A 150 42.12 9.71 23.53
C GLN A 150 42.08 11.14 22.99
N GLU A 151 41.60 11.32 21.75
CA GLU A 151 41.43 12.63 21.14
C GLU A 151 40.39 13.48 21.88
N PHE A 152 39.24 12.90 22.26
CA PHE A 152 38.26 13.59 23.10
C PHE A 152 38.83 13.95 24.47
N ALA A 153 39.58 13.05 25.10
CA ALA A 153 40.24 13.32 26.37
C ALA A 153 41.24 14.48 26.25
N HIS A 154 42.02 14.53 25.17
CA HIS A 154 42.93 15.62 24.86
C HIS A 154 42.19 16.95 24.68
N PHE A 155 41.13 16.97 23.86
CA PHE A 155 40.31 18.17 23.61
C PHE A 155 39.72 18.74 24.90
N TYR A 156 39.09 17.91 25.75
CA TYR A 156 38.50 18.38 27.00
C TYR A 156 39.55 18.80 28.04
N LYS A 157 40.71 18.14 28.05
CA LYS A 157 41.85 18.54 28.89
C LYS A 157 42.30 19.97 28.56
N GLN A 158 42.40 20.29 27.27
CA GLN A 158 42.72 21.63 26.78
C GLN A 158 41.58 22.61 27.08
N LEU A 159 40.33 22.26 26.79
CA LEU A 159 39.17 23.14 26.98
C LEU A 159 39.03 23.63 28.42
N TYR A 160 39.29 22.76 29.39
CA TYR A 160 39.16 23.06 30.82
C TYR A 160 40.47 23.45 31.50
N ASN A 161 41.58 23.63 30.76
CA ASN A 161 42.89 24.00 31.30
C ASN A 161 43.32 23.15 32.51
N LEU A 162 43.07 21.84 32.46
CA LEU A 162 43.38 20.93 33.57
C LEU A 162 44.88 20.87 33.90
N ASP A 163 45.74 21.35 33.00
CA ASP A 163 47.18 21.48 33.23
C ASP A 163 47.56 22.69 34.12
N SER A 164 46.67 23.67 34.32
CA SER A 164 46.95 24.91 35.05
C SER A 164 46.33 24.98 36.46
N SER A 165 45.37 24.12 36.77
CA SER A 165 44.73 24.06 38.09
C SER A 165 45.33 22.92 38.91
N GLY A 166 46.26 23.25 39.83
CA GLY A 166 47.00 22.30 40.66
C GLY A 166 46.19 21.51 41.71
N GLY A 167 45.01 20.99 41.36
CA GLY A 167 44.15 20.26 42.30
C GLY A 167 43.17 19.24 41.71
N ALA A 168 43.03 19.12 40.38
CA ALA A 168 42.16 18.12 39.77
C ALA A 168 42.98 17.18 38.88
N THR A 169 43.29 15.99 39.37
CA THR A 169 43.88 14.90 38.58
C THR A 169 43.02 14.61 37.36
N ALA A 170 43.62 14.69 36.16
CA ALA A 170 42.96 14.31 34.92
C ALA A 170 42.38 12.88 35.05
N PRO A 171 41.15 12.62 34.58
CA PRO A 171 40.57 11.28 34.63
C PRO A 171 41.45 10.31 33.84
N ASP A 172 41.79 9.18 34.47
CA ASP A 172 42.61 8.12 33.89
C ASP A 172 41.99 7.61 32.58
N THR A 173 42.80 7.54 31.53
CA THR A 173 42.39 7.06 30.21
C THR A 173 41.78 5.66 30.29
N GLN A 174 42.24 4.81 31.23
CA GLN A 174 41.65 3.49 31.49
C GLN A 174 40.26 3.57 32.14
N ALA A 175 40.01 4.54 33.03
CA ALA A 175 38.70 4.73 33.62
C ALA A 175 37.67 5.20 32.59
N ILE A 176 38.05 6.10 31.67
CA ILE A 176 37.18 6.57 30.58
C ILE A 176 36.84 5.42 29.62
N CYS A 177 37.81 4.56 29.29
CA CYS A 177 37.59 3.40 28.43
C CYS A 177 36.66 2.35 29.05
N ASN A 178 36.59 2.26 30.39
CA ASN A 178 35.69 1.33 31.07
C ASN A 178 34.21 1.79 31.12
N TYR A 179 33.93 3.06 30.80
CA TYR A 179 32.58 3.63 30.80
C TYR A 179 31.91 3.65 29.41
N LEU A 180 32.64 3.29 28.35
CA LEU A 180 32.20 3.26 26.95
C LEU A 180 32.04 1.82 26.45
#